data_AF-A0A5D2AHA4-F1
#
_entry.id   AF-A0A5D2AHA4-F1
#
_cell.length_a   1.000
_cell.length_b   1.000
_cell.length_c   1.000
_cell.angle_alpha   90.00
_cell.angle_beta   90.00
_cell.angle_gamma   90.00
#
_symmetry.space_group_name_H-M   'P 1'
#
loop_
_entity.id
_entity.type
_entity.pdbx_description
1 polymer ?
#
loop_
_entity_poly.entity_id
_entity_poly.type
_entity_poly.pdbx_seq_one_letter_code
_entity_poly.pdbx_strand_id
1 'polypeptide(L)'
;MVADKGKKAKLEEKGVEENSEQIDGALVFSIEKLQEIQDELEKINEEASEKVLEVEQKYNHLRKPVYDKRHDIIKSIPDFWLTAFLSHPVLGELLTEEDQKIFKHINSLEVEDCKDLKSGYSITFNFNPNPYFEDTKLTKTFTFLDEGIKITATQIKWKEDMGLPNGVNHEKKGNKRQFAEESFFSWFADAQQKDDMDEIHDEVAEIIKEDLWPNPLTYFNNEADEEDSEGDEEGKDEDDQDDEDEDDN
;
A
#
# COMPACT_ATOMS: atom_id res chain seq x y z
N MET A 1 -50.07 6.56 75.62
CA MET A 1 -48.84 5.86 75.23
C MET A 1 -48.70 5.97 73.72
N VAL A 2 -47.93 6.94 73.23
CA VAL A 2 -47.58 7.09 71.82
C VAL A 2 -46.10 7.40 71.79
N ALA A 3 -45.28 6.46 71.34
CA ALA A 3 -43.88 6.69 71.05
C ALA A 3 -43.39 5.66 70.02
N ASP A 4 -42.49 6.13 69.17
CA ASP A 4 -41.47 5.34 68.46
C ASP A 4 -41.88 4.54 67.22
N LYS A 5 -42.23 5.26 66.13
CA LYS A 5 -41.99 4.78 64.76
C LYS A 5 -41.38 5.80 63.78
N GLY A 6 -41.21 7.07 64.18
CA GLY A 6 -40.71 8.13 63.30
C GLY A 6 -39.19 8.29 63.21
N LYS A 7 -38.40 7.59 64.05
CA LYS A 7 -36.95 7.83 64.16
C LYS A 7 -36.05 6.85 63.38
N LYS A 8 -36.55 5.68 62.97
CA LYS A 8 -35.72 4.68 62.25
C LYS A 8 -35.59 4.94 60.74
N ALA A 9 -36.66 5.36 60.06
CA ALA A 9 -36.63 5.61 58.61
C ALA A 9 -35.69 6.77 58.20
N LYS A 10 -35.63 7.84 59.02
CA LYS A 10 -34.78 9.03 58.74
C LYS A 10 -33.28 8.81 59.00
N LEU A 11 -32.91 7.73 59.70
CA LEU A 11 -31.52 7.36 59.97
C LEU A 11 -30.97 6.39 58.91
N GLU A 12 -31.82 5.53 58.35
CA GLU A 12 -31.47 4.65 57.24
C GLU A 12 -31.35 5.41 55.91
N GLU A 13 -32.27 6.34 55.61
CA GLU A 13 -32.20 7.16 54.39
C GLU A 13 -30.97 8.08 54.38
N LYS A 14 -30.63 8.65 55.54
CA LYS A 14 -29.45 9.51 55.72
C LYS A 14 -28.12 8.73 55.67
N GLY A 15 -28.12 7.48 56.13
CA GLY A 15 -26.97 6.58 56.03
C GLY A 15 -26.76 6.01 54.62
N VAL A 16 -27.80 5.97 53.78
CA VAL A 16 -27.70 5.60 52.36
C VAL A 16 -27.25 6.80 51.53
N GLU A 17 -27.74 8.02 51.79
CA GLU A 17 -27.26 9.25 51.16
C GLU A 17 -25.78 9.53 51.49
N GLU A 18 -25.39 9.52 52.77
CA GLU A 18 -23.99 9.74 53.18
C GLU A 18 -23.04 8.67 52.62
N ASN A 19 -23.48 7.41 52.52
CA ASN A 19 -22.67 6.33 51.93
C ASN A 19 -22.62 6.44 50.39
N SER A 20 -23.68 6.91 49.73
CA SER A 20 -23.69 7.18 48.28
C SER A 20 -22.80 8.36 47.89
N GLU A 21 -22.80 9.45 48.66
CA GLU A 21 -21.92 10.62 48.45
C GLU A 21 -20.44 10.27 48.71
N GLN A 22 -20.18 9.38 49.67
CA GLN A 22 -18.83 8.90 49.98
C GLN A 22 -18.30 7.91 48.94
N ILE A 23 -19.18 7.08 48.36
CA ILE A 23 -18.86 6.21 47.22
C ILE A 23 -18.60 7.06 45.97
N ASP A 24 -19.36 8.13 45.75
CA ASP A 24 -19.16 9.05 44.62
C ASP A 24 -17.81 9.80 44.72
N GLY A 25 -17.46 10.32 45.89
CA GLY A 25 -16.16 10.95 46.12
C GLY A 25 -14.95 10.00 45.98
N ALA A 26 -15.08 8.75 46.44
CA ALA A 26 -14.03 7.74 46.29
C ALA A 26 -13.87 7.27 44.83
N LEU A 27 -14.97 7.19 44.09
CA LEU A 27 -14.98 6.88 42.66
C LEU A 27 -14.32 8.00 41.85
N VAL A 28 -14.69 9.27 42.10
CA VAL A 28 -14.07 10.43 41.46
C VAL A 28 -12.57 10.45 41.70
N PHE A 29 -12.12 10.27 42.95
CA PHE A 29 -10.69 10.23 43.28
C PHE A 29 -9.95 9.06 42.59
N SER A 30 -10.62 7.91 42.41
CA SER A 30 -10.04 6.78 41.69
C SER A 30 -9.93 7.06 40.19
N ILE A 31 -10.89 7.78 39.60
CA ILE A 31 -10.85 8.22 38.21
C ILE A 31 -9.75 9.27 38.00
N GLU A 32 -9.60 10.23 38.91
CA GLU A 32 -8.50 11.23 38.85
C GLU A 32 -7.13 10.55 38.86
N LYS A 33 -6.92 9.58 39.77
CA LYS A 33 -5.68 8.79 39.78
C LYS A 33 -5.47 7.96 38.52
N LEU A 34 -6.55 7.42 37.96
CA LEU A 34 -6.47 6.69 36.70
C LEU A 34 -6.09 7.64 35.55
N GLN A 35 -6.62 8.86 35.54
CA GLN A 35 -6.24 9.89 34.56
C GLN A 35 -4.76 10.26 34.69
N GLU A 36 -4.24 10.46 35.91
CA GLU A 36 -2.81 10.71 36.13
C GLU A 36 -1.93 9.59 35.54
N ILE A 37 -2.33 8.32 35.72
CA ILE A 37 -1.62 7.17 35.14
C ILE A 37 -1.73 7.17 33.60
N GLN A 38 -2.88 7.53 33.03
CA GLN A 38 -3.04 7.62 31.57
C GLN A 38 -2.17 8.73 30.97
N ASP A 39 -2.08 9.88 31.64
CA ASP A 39 -1.20 10.98 31.23
C ASP A 39 0.28 10.55 31.28
N GLU A 40 0.68 9.78 32.31
CA GLU A 40 2.03 9.21 32.38
C GLU A 40 2.31 8.20 31.25
N LEU A 41 1.33 7.35 30.91
CA LEU A 41 1.45 6.40 29.79
C LEU A 41 1.55 7.12 28.44
N GLU A 42 0.75 8.16 28.21
CA GLU A 42 0.79 8.98 27.00
C GLU A 42 2.17 9.59 26.80
N LYS A 43 2.76 10.14 27.87
CA LYS A 43 4.12 10.69 27.83
C LYS A 43 5.19 9.64 27.48
N ILE A 44 5.07 8.43 28.02
CA ILE A 44 5.98 7.32 27.67
C ILE A 44 5.83 6.92 26.20
N ASN A 45 4.59 6.87 25.70
CA ASN A 45 4.31 6.54 24.30
C ASN A 45 4.85 7.62 23.35
N GLU A 46 4.75 8.89 23.72
CA GLU A 46 5.32 10.01 22.96
C GLU A 46 6.85 9.86 22.84
N GLU A 47 7.56 9.60 23.97
CA GLU A 47 9.01 9.37 23.96
C GLU A 47 9.41 8.14 23.12
N ALA A 48 8.63 7.06 23.18
CA ALA A 48 8.86 5.88 22.36
C ALA A 48 8.68 6.20 20.86
N SER A 49 7.65 6.96 20.52
CA SER A 49 7.37 7.39 19.14
C SER A 49 8.46 8.30 18.58
N GLU A 50 9.02 9.20 19.40
CA GLU A 50 10.17 10.03 19.04
C GLU A 50 11.41 9.18 18.73
N LYS A 51 11.71 8.18 19.55
CA LYS A 51 12.87 7.29 19.33
C LYS A 51 12.73 6.45 18.06
N VAL A 52 11.52 5.96 17.75
CA VAL A 52 11.25 5.26 16.49
C VAL A 52 11.53 6.19 15.31
N LEU A 53 11.01 7.42 15.37
CA LEU A 53 11.22 8.43 14.34
C LEU A 53 12.72 8.74 14.13
N GLU A 54 13.50 8.90 15.21
CA GLU A 54 14.95 9.14 15.12
C GLU A 54 15.68 7.98 14.43
N VAL A 55 15.32 6.74 14.76
CA VAL A 55 15.92 5.54 14.15
C VAL A 55 15.59 5.48 12.66
N GLU A 56 14.32 5.64 12.30
CA GLU A 56 13.90 5.61 10.90
C GLU A 56 14.54 6.74 10.09
N GLN A 57 14.58 7.97 10.60
CA GLN A 57 15.27 9.09 9.96
C GLN A 57 16.75 8.74 9.71
N LYS A 58 17.45 8.22 10.72
CA LYS A 58 18.85 7.81 10.59
C LYS A 58 19.01 6.78 9.46
N TYR A 59 18.18 5.75 9.41
CA TYR A 59 18.30 4.72 8.39
C TYR A 59 17.84 5.18 7.01
N ASN A 60 16.93 6.15 6.89
CA ASN A 60 16.58 6.78 5.61
C ASN A 60 17.77 7.50 4.99
N HIS A 61 18.51 8.27 5.78
CA HIS A 61 19.73 8.93 5.31
C HIS A 61 20.80 7.91 4.87
N LEU A 62 20.88 6.75 5.53
CA LEU A 62 21.80 5.67 5.15
C LEU A 62 21.33 4.91 3.89
N ARG A 63 20.01 4.70 3.74
CA ARG A 63 19.41 4.02 2.59
C ARG A 63 19.49 4.86 1.31
N LYS A 64 19.30 6.19 1.40
CA LYS A 64 19.29 7.09 0.23
C LYS A 64 20.48 6.92 -0.72
N PRO A 65 21.76 6.98 -0.28
CA PRO A 65 22.90 6.80 -1.20
C PRO A 65 23.00 5.38 -1.77
N VAL A 66 22.39 4.38 -1.14
CA VAL A 66 22.32 3.01 -1.67
C VAL A 66 21.23 2.92 -2.74
N TYR A 67 20.06 3.52 -2.50
CA TYR A 67 19.00 3.63 -3.50
C TYR A 67 19.44 4.45 -4.72
N ASP A 68 20.22 5.51 -4.54
CA ASP A 68 20.76 6.30 -5.64
C ASP A 68 21.73 5.48 -6.52
N LYS A 69 22.61 4.68 -5.89
CA LYS A 69 23.46 3.74 -6.63
C LYS A 69 22.65 2.68 -7.37
N ARG A 70 21.60 2.14 -6.74
CA ARG A 70 20.69 1.17 -7.37
C ARG A 70 20.01 1.77 -8.59
N HIS A 71 19.48 2.99 -8.46
CA HIS A 71 18.86 3.75 -9.55
C HIS A 71 19.80 3.94 -10.73
N ASP A 72 21.05 4.33 -10.48
CA ASP A 72 22.03 4.53 -11.55
C ASP A 72 22.39 3.24 -12.31
N ILE A 73 22.37 2.09 -11.63
CA ILE A 73 22.55 0.78 -12.27
C ILE A 73 21.31 0.41 -13.09
N ILE A 74 20.10 0.53 -12.50
CA ILE A 74 18.84 0.16 -13.15
C ILE A 74 18.61 0.94 -14.44
N LYS A 75 18.99 2.22 -14.51
CA LYS A 75 18.91 3.01 -15.76
C LYS A 75 19.59 2.38 -16.97
N SER A 76 20.59 1.51 -16.73
CA SER A 76 21.33 0.83 -17.80
C SER A 76 20.70 -0.51 -18.20
N ILE A 77 19.63 -0.94 -17.52
CA ILE A 77 18.92 -2.20 -17.76
C ILE A 77 17.60 -1.86 -18.47
N PRO A 78 17.44 -2.19 -19.76
CA PRO A 78 16.19 -1.95 -20.50
C PRO A 78 15.00 -2.62 -19.83
N ASP A 79 13.85 -1.96 -19.88
CA ASP A 79 12.55 -2.47 -19.42
C ASP A 79 12.49 -2.99 -17.96
N PHE A 80 13.51 -2.71 -17.14
CA PHE A 80 13.64 -3.26 -15.78
C PHE A 80 12.38 -3.10 -14.92
N TRP A 81 11.85 -1.88 -14.85
CA TRP A 81 10.67 -1.61 -14.03
C TRP A 81 9.39 -2.17 -14.65
N LEU A 82 9.29 -2.27 -15.98
CA LEU A 82 8.14 -2.91 -16.63
C LEU A 82 8.13 -4.40 -16.29
N THR A 83 9.25 -5.10 -16.53
CA THR A 83 9.43 -6.52 -16.18
C THR A 83 9.16 -6.75 -14.69
N ALA A 84 9.82 -6.01 -13.78
CA ALA A 84 9.62 -6.20 -12.35
C ALA A 84 8.16 -5.97 -11.91
N PHE A 85 7.43 -5.07 -12.56
CA PHE A 85 6.01 -4.82 -12.26
C PHE A 85 5.11 -5.93 -12.79
N LEU A 86 5.38 -6.44 -14.00
CA LEU A 86 4.65 -7.55 -14.61
C LEU A 86 4.83 -8.88 -13.86
N SER A 87 6.06 -9.16 -13.39
CA SER A 87 6.36 -10.39 -12.64
C SER A 87 5.81 -10.39 -11.21
N HIS A 88 5.33 -9.25 -10.71
CA HIS A 88 4.71 -9.19 -9.40
C HIS A 88 3.24 -9.68 -9.47
N PRO A 89 2.80 -10.65 -8.63
CA PRO A 89 1.49 -11.31 -8.79
C PRO A 89 0.28 -10.38 -8.84
N VAL A 90 0.24 -9.35 -7.99
CA VAL A 90 -0.88 -8.39 -7.95
C VAL A 90 -0.71 -7.29 -8.99
N LEU A 91 0.45 -6.61 -9.00
CA LEU A 91 0.72 -5.48 -9.89
C LEU A 91 0.70 -5.87 -11.39
N GLY A 92 1.14 -7.07 -11.74
CA GLY A 92 1.13 -7.55 -13.12
C GLY A 92 -0.27 -7.67 -13.72
N GLU A 93 -1.27 -8.04 -12.89
CA GLU A 93 -2.68 -8.11 -13.32
C GLU A 93 -3.31 -6.73 -13.56
N LEU A 94 -2.68 -5.64 -13.06
CA LEU A 94 -3.19 -4.27 -13.21
C LEU A 94 -2.79 -3.61 -14.53
N LEU A 95 -1.79 -4.15 -15.25
CA LEU A 95 -1.30 -3.55 -16.49
C LEU A 95 -2.01 -4.13 -17.72
N THR A 96 -2.81 -3.30 -18.39
CA THR A 96 -3.34 -3.63 -19.72
C THR A 96 -2.24 -3.62 -20.79
N GLU A 97 -2.50 -4.19 -21.97
CA GLU A 97 -1.54 -4.17 -23.09
C GLU A 97 -1.13 -2.74 -23.49
N GLU A 98 -2.04 -1.76 -23.40
CA GLU A 98 -1.73 -0.36 -23.66
C GLU A 98 -0.87 0.26 -22.55
N ASP A 99 -1.16 -0.07 -21.28
CA ASP A 99 -0.36 0.40 -20.15
C ASP A 99 1.08 -0.10 -20.25
N GLN A 100 1.29 -1.36 -20.65
CA GLN A 100 2.62 -1.91 -20.86
C GLN A 100 3.43 -1.10 -21.88
N LYS A 101 2.81 -0.62 -22.97
CA LYS A 101 3.48 0.24 -23.96
C LYS A 101 3.89 1.59 -23.36
N ILE A 102 3.07 2.14 -22.46
CA ILE A 102 3.43 3.36 -21.71
C ILE A 102 4.56 3.07 -20.73
N PHE A 103 4.51 1.94 -20.02
CA PHE A 103 5.54 1.52 -19.06
C PHE A 103 6.89 1.25 -19.72
N LYS A 104 6.97 0.91 -21.02
CA LYS A 104 8.26 0.90 -21.76
C LYS A 104 9.01 2.23 -21.74
N HIS A 105 8.31 3.33 -21.45
CA HIS A 105 8.91 4.65 -21.31
C HIS A 105 9.26 5.00 -19.86
N ILE A 106 9.03 4.13 -18.88
CA ILE A 106 9.44 4.38 -17.49
C ILE A 106 10.97 4.38 -17.41
N ASN A 107 11.51 5.43 -16.82
CA ASN A 107 12.94 5.58 -16.56
C ASN A 107 13.28 5.21 -15.12
N SER A 108 12.43 5.59 -14.16
CA SER A 108 12.60 5.18 -12.78
C SER A 108 11.30 5.20 -11.98
N LEU A 109 11.25 4.34 -10.98
CA LEU A 109 10.33 4.42 -9.85
C LEU A 109 11.10 4.95 -8.65
N GLU A 110 10.48 5.82 -7.86
CA GLU A 110 11.07 6.39 -6.63
C GLU A 110 9.99 6.39 -5.54
N VAL A 111 10.34 5.88 -4.35
CA VAL A 111 9.50 6.01 -3.16
C VAL A 111 10.28 6.82 -2.13
N GLU A 112 9.73 7.97 -1.77
CA GLU A 112 10.34 8.92 -0.83
C GLU A 112 9.40 9.14 0.36
N ASP A 113 9.89 8.87 1.56
CA ASP A 113 9.18 9.27 2.78
C ASP A 113 9.29 10.79 2.98
N CYS A 114 8.24 11.41 3.54
CA CYS A 114 8.30 12.78 4.00
C CYS A 114 9.42 12.97 5.05
N LYS A 115 9.94 14.19 5.19
CA LYS A 115 11.05 14.51 6.11
C LYS A 115 10.73 14.12 7.56
N ASP A 116 9.46 14.27 7.87
CA ASP A 116 8.71 13.79 9.01
C ASP A 116 8.00 12.50 8.56
N LEU A 117 8.55 11.35 8.95
CA LEU A 117 8.05 10.02 8.55
C LEU A 117 6.61 9.76 8.95
N LYS A 118 6.16 10.45 10.00
CA LYS A 118 4.77 10.46 10.45
C LYS A 118 3.82 11.18 9.50
N SER A 119 4.35 11.98 8.57
CA SER A 119 3.56 12.86 7.69
C SER A 119 3.30 12.27 6.32
N GLY A 120 3.82 11.07 6.03
CA GLY A 120 3.48 10.28 4.85
C GLY A 120 4.63 10.05 3.88
N TYR A 121 4.29 9.74 2.63
CA TYR A 121 5.25 9.36 1.59
C TYR A 121 4.72 9.67 0.18
N SER A 122 5.61 9.67 -0.80
CA SER A 122 5.26 9.81 -2.22
C SER A 122 5.85 8.70 -3.07
N ILE A 123 5.08 8.24 -4.04
CA ILE A 123 5.49 7.30 -5.08
C ILE A 123 5.54 8.08 -6.40
N THR A 124 6.71 8.11 -7.03
CA THR A 124 6.95 8.85 -8.27
C THR A 124 7.42 7.92 -9.37
N PHE A 125 6.67 7.90 -10.47
CA PHE A 125 7.03 7.26 -11.72
C PHE A 125 7.61 8.32 -12.65
N ASN A 126 8.90 8.22 -12.97
CA ASN A 126 9.58 9.11 -13.90
C ASN A 126 9.58 8.46 -15.29
N PHE A 127 9.15 9.21 -16.30
CA PHE A 127 9.05 8.76 -17.69
C PHE A 127 10.00 9.54 -18.59
N ASN A 128 10.57 8.83 -19.56
CA ASN A 128 11.18 9.44 -20.73
C ASN A 128 10.11 10.13 -21.60
N PRO A 129 10.51 11.09 -22.47
CA PRO A 129 9.59 11.64 -23.46
C PRO A 129 8.90 10.53 -24.25
N ASN A 130 7.57 10.52 -24.24
CA ASN A 130 6.75 9.44 -24.78
C ASN A 130 5.55 10.02 -25.58
N PRO A 131 4.90 9.22 -26.46
CA PRO A 131 3.81 9.71 -27.30
C PRO A 131 2.47 9.86 -26.57
N TYR A 132 2.34 9.41 -25.31
CA TYR A 132 1.06 9.24 -24.63
C TYR A 132 0.63 10.46 -23.81
N PHE A 133 1.56 11.07 -23.06
CA PHE A 133 1.30 12.25 -22.24
C PHE A 133 2.49 13.22 -22.25
N GLU A 134 2.25 14.44 -21.74
CA GLU A 134 3.28 15.49 -21.65
C GLU A 134 4.13 15.40 -20.38
N ASP A 135 3.59 14.83 -19.31
CA ASP A 135 4.25 14.78 -18.02
C ASP A 135 5.50 13.88 -18.06
N THR A 136 6.56 14.31 -17.40
CA THR A 136 7.79 13.50 -17.24
C THR A 136 7.80 12.76 -15.92
N LYS A 137 6.85 13.06 -15.03
CA LYS A 137 6.74 12.51 -13.68
C LYS A 137 5.27 12.39 -13.30
N LEU A 138 4.85 11.20 -12.89
CA LEU A 138 3.55 10.97 -12.28
C LEU A 138 3.77 10.63 -10.81
N THR A 139 3.28 11.47 -9.91
CA THR A 139 3.47 11.31 -8.46
C THR A 139 2.14 11.15 -7.76
N LYS A 140 2.05 10.15 -6.89
CA LYS A 140 0.96 9.99 -5.91
C LYS A 140 1.53 10.14 -4.51
N THR A 141 0.97 11.06 -3.72
CA THR A 141 1.45 11.45 -2.39
C THR A 141 0.38 11.16 -1.37
N PHE A 142 0.76 10.46 -0.32
CA PHE A 142 -0.05 10.14 0.85
C PHE A 142 0.46 11.03 1.99
N THR A 143 -0.38 11.91 2.50
CA THR A 143 -0.07 12.79 3.62
C THR A 143 -0.89 12.37 4.83
N PHE A 144 -0.21 11.96 5.90
CA PHE A 144 -0.87 11.58 7.14
C PHE A 144 -1.10 12.83 7.99
N LEU A 145 -2.35 13.05 8.37
CA LEU A 145 -2.82 14.16 9.19
C LEU A 145 -3.49 13.61 10.45
N ASP A 146 -3.62 14.43 11.49
CA ASP A 146 -4.28 14.02 12.74
C ASP A 146 -5.74 13.56 12.51
N GLU A 147 -6.39 14.11 11.48
CA GLU A 147 -7.78 13.83 11.11
C GLU A 147 -7.93 12.77 10.00
N GLY A 148 -6.84 12.15 9.52
CA GLY A 148 -6.88 11.09 8.49
C GLY A 148 -5.78 11.17 7.44
N ILE A 149 -5.98 10.52 6.29
CA ILE A 149 -5.00 10.48 5.20
C ILE A 149 -5.49 11.35 4.05
N LYS A 150 -4.67 12.33 3.64
CA LYS A 150 -4.88 13.12 2.43
C LYS A 150 -4.06 12.55 1.28
N ILE A 151 -4.74 12.17 0.20
CA ILE A 151 -4.09 11.66 -1.02
C ILE A 151 -4.11 12.75 -2.09
N THR A 152 -2.97 12.98 -2.72
CA THR A 152 -2.87 13.86 -3.90
C THR A 152 -2.12 13.14 -5.01
N ALA A 153 -2.53 13.35 -6.26
CA ALA A 153 -1.93 12.69 -7.41
C ALA A 153 -1.73 13.66 -8.57
N THR A 154 -0.77 13.37 -9.43
CA THR A 154 -0.54 14.11 -10.68
C THR A 154 -1.69 13.87 -11.65
N GLN A 155 -2.37 14.93 -12.06
CA GLN A 155 -3.36 14.87 -13.12
C GLN A 155 -2.65 14.73 -14.48
N ILE A 156 -2.80 13.56 -15.10
CA ILE A 156 -2.10 13.20 -16.34
C ILE A 156 -2.59 14.05 -17.51
N LYS A 157 -1.66 14.70 -18.21
CA LYS A 157 -1.90 15.48 -19.43
C LYS A 157 -1.72 14.61 -20.66
N TRP A 158 -2.76 13.84 -20.96
CA TRP A 158 -2.82 13.00 -22.15
C TRP A 158 -2.70 13.82 -23.44
N LYS A 159 -1.93 13.29 -24.39
CA LYS A 159 -1.82 13.84 -25.75
C LYS A 159 -3.07 13.47 -26.57
N GLU A 160 -3.25 14.19 -27.68
CA GLU A 160 -4.40 14.01 -28.57
C GLU A 160 -4.53 12.54 -29.00
N ASP A 161 -5.75 12.00 -28.93
CA ASP A 161 -6.11 10.60 -29.21
C ASP A 161 -5.42 9.52 -28.35
N MET A 162 -4.66 9.90 -27.32
CA MET A 162 -3.93 8.98 -26.42
C MET A 162 -4.49 8.91 -24.99
N GLY A 163 -5.59 9.63 -24.71
CA GLY A 163 -6.25 9.57 -23.41
C GLY A 163 -6.78 8.18 -23.06
N LEU A 164 -7.03 7.94 -21.77
CA LEU A 164 -7.61 6.69 -21.25
C LEU A 164 -8.72 6.16 -22.18
N PRO A 165 -8.74 4.85 -22.52
CA PRO A 165 -9.84 4.26 -23.30
C PRO A 165 -11.22 4.36 -22.63
N ASN A 166 -11.29 4.86 -21.39
CA ASN A 166 -12.53 5.15 -20.68
C ASN A 166 -13.02 6.58 -20.96
N GLY A 167 -13.51 6.83 -22.18
CA GLY A 167 -14.06 8.15 -22.51
C GLY A 167 -14.64 8.38 -23.91
N VAL A 168 -14.61 7.40 -24.82
CA VAL A 168 -15.51 7.47 -25.98
C VAL A 168 -16.92 7.26 -25.45
N ASN A 169 -17.72 8.31 -25.49
CA ASN A 169 -19.17 8.29 -25.27
C ASN A 169 -19.81 7.35 -26.31
N HIS A 170 -19.67 6.04 -26.13
CA HIS A 170 -20.49 5.06 -26.81
C HIS A 170 -21.84 5.08 -26.09
N GLU A 171 -22.73 5.95 -26.56
CA GLU A 171 -24.16 5.70 -26.50
C GLU A 171 -24.44 4.33 -27.13
N LYS A 172 -24.37 3.26 -26.33
CA LYS A 172 -24.80 1.93 -26.76
C LYS A 172 -25.70 1.33 -25.71
N LYS A 173 -27.00 1.55 -25.95
CA LYS A 173 -28.06 0.57 -25.64
C LYS A 173 -27.56 -0.84 -25.94
N GLY A 174 -27.33 -1.63 -24.90
CA GLY A 174 -27.01 -3.05 -25.07
C GLY A 174 -26.63 -3.70 -23.75
N ASN A 175 -27.53 -4.50 -23.18
CA ASN A 175 -27.25 -5.36 -22.03
C ASN A 175 -26.20 -6.42 -22.40
N LYS A 176 -24.91 -6.08 -22.22
CA LYS A 176 -23.80 -6.99 -21.98
C LYS A 176 -22.61 -6.11 -21.56
N ARG A 177 -22.27 -6.12 -20.27
CA ARG A 177 -21.07 -5.45 -19.76
C ARG A 177 -19.87 -6.13 -20.43
N GLN A 178 -19.28 -5.49 -21.44
CA GLN A 178 -17.88 -5.73 -21.76
C GLN A 178 -17.11 -5.13 -20.59
N PHE A 179 -16.34 -5.95 -19.88
CA PHE A 179 -15.38 -5.43 -18.89
C PHE A 179 -14.44 -4.52 -19.69
N ALA A 180 -14.58 -3.21 -19.53
CA ALA A 180 -13.51 -2.31 -19.96
C ALA A 180 -12.36 -2.62 -19.01
N GLU A 181 -11.27 -3.16 -19.53
CA GLU A 181 -10.03 -3.29 -18.77
C GLU A 181 -9.66 -1.90 -18.27
N GLU A 182 -9.67 -1.75 -16.95
CA GLU A 182 -9.36 -0.47 -16.33
C GLU A 182 -7.85 -0.25 -16.42
N SER A 183 -7.44 0.84 -17.05
CA SER A 183 -6.03 1.19 -17.17
C SER A 183 -5.44 1.51 -15.81
N PHE A 184 -4.23 1.02 -15.52
CA PHE A 184 -3.49 1.33 -14.30
C PHE A 184 -3.40 2.84 -14.00
N PHE A 185 -3.36 3.68 -15.04
CA PHE A 185 -3.25 5.12 -14.90
C PHE A 185 -4.51 5.79 -14.29
N SER A 186 -5.64 5.06 -14.15
CA SER A 186 -6.78 5.53 -13.35
C SER A 186 -6.45 5.66 -11.86
N TRP A 187 -5.43 4.95 -11.36
CA TRP A 187 -4.93 5.05 -9.97
C TRP A 187 -4.48 6.47 -9.58
N PHE A 188 -4.11 7.31 -10.57
CA PHE A 188 -3.78 8.72 -10.37
C PHE A 188 -5.02 9.65 -10.37
N ALA A 189 -6.18 9.19 -10.85
CA ALA A 189 -7.45 9.92 -10.82
C ALA A 189 -8.22 9.68 -9.51
N ASP A 190 -8.08 8.49 -8.92
CA ASP A 190 -8.80 8.06 -7.70
C ASP A 190 -8.46 8.87 -6.43
N ALA A 191 -7.41 9.68 -6.48
CA ALA A 191 -7.00 10.55 -5.38
C ALA A 191 -8.01 11.67 -5.05
N GLN A 192 -8.99 11.95 -5.91
CA GLN A 192 -9.90 13.10 -5.75
C GLN A 192 -11.24 12.82 -5.06
N GLN A 193 -11.54 11.58 -4.61
CA GLN A 193 -12.92 11.20 -4.23
C GLN A 193 -13.16 10.67 -2.81
N LYS A 194 -12.19 10.64 -1.89
CA LYS A 194 -12.44 10.08 -0.55
C LYS A 194 -12.09 11.07 0.56
N ASP A 195 -13.07 11.90 0.92
CA ASP A 195 -13.15 12.63 2.19
C ASP A 195 -13.76 11.74 3.31
N ASP A 196 -13.99 10.45 3.03
CA ASP A 196 -14.58 9.51 3.99
C ASP A 196 -13.50 8.96 4.92
N MET A 197 -13.72 9.19 6.21
CA MET A 197 -12.92 8.87 7.41
C MET A 197 -12.63 7.38 7.65
N ASP A 198 -12.72 6.52 6.63
CA ASP A 198 -12.32 5.13 6.73
C ASP A 198 -10.85 5.00 6.31
N GLU A 199 -10.06 4.21 7.04
CA GLU A 199 -8.66 3.91 6.75
C GLU A 199 -8.47 3.67 5.24
N ILE A 200 -7.90 4.65 4.54
CA ILE A 200 -7.67 4.54 3.10
C ILE A 200 -6.51 3.57 2.90
N HIS A 201 -6.84 2.28 2.83
CA HIS A 201 -5.92 1.22 2.44
C HIS A 201 -5.82 1.22 0.90
N ASP A 202 -4.72 1.76 0.40
CA ASP A 202 -4.37 1.72 -1.03
C ASP A 202 -3.38 0.57 -1.23
N GLU A 203 -3.92 -0.62 -1.53
CA GLU A 203 -3.15 -1.86 -1.68
C GLU A 203 -2.02 -1.71 -2.71
N VAL A 204 -2.24 -0.98 -3.81
CA VAL A 204 -1.23 -0.72 -4.84
C VAL A 204 -0.07 0.09 -4.25
N ALA A 205 -0.37 1.14 -3.47
CA ALA A 205 0.66 1.95 -2.83
C ALA A 205 1.49 1.15 -1.82
N GLU A 206 0.83 0.30 -1.03
CA GLU A 206 1.47 -0.53 -0.02
C GLU A 206 2.38 -1.57 -0.66
N ILE A 207 1.91 -2.28 -1.69
CA ILE A 207 2.73 -3.24 -2.43
C ILE A 207 3.95 -2.55 -3.05
N ILE A 208 3.76 -1.39 -3.67
CA ILE A 208 4.89 -0.65 -4.25
C ILE A 208 5.89 -0.26 -3.15
N LYS A 209 5.44 0.28 -2.03
CA LYS A 209 6.30 0.82 -0.96
C LYS A 209 7.00 -0.26 -0.14
N GLU A 210 6.28 -1.31 0.25
CA GLU A 210 6.74 -2.31 1.23
C GLU A 210 7.31 -3.58 0.59
N ASP A 211 7.01 -3.84 -0.69
CA ASP A 211 7.43 -5.07 -1.39
C ASP A 211 8.30 -4.78 -2.62
N LEU A 212 7.71 -4.19 -3.67
CA LEU A 212 8.42 -3.97 -4.94
C LEU A 212 9.61 -3.02 -4.77
N TRP A 213 9.43 -1.89 -4.09
CA TRP A 213 10.48 -0.87 -3.96
C TRP A 213 11.70 -1.32 -3.14
N PRO A 214 11.57 -2.02 -2.01
CA PRO A 214 12.73 -2.52 -1.27
C PRO A 214 13.61 -3.46 -2.09
N ASN A 215 13.03 -4.37 -2.88
CA ASN A 215 13.78 -5.36 -3.62
C ASN A 215 13.17 -5.73 -5.00
N PRO A 216 13.20 -4.83 -5.99
CA PRO A 216 12.58 -5.09 -7.30
C PRO A 216 13.31 -6.17 -8.11
N LEU A 217 14.55 -6.51 -7.74
CA LEU A 217 15.35 -7.49 -8.46
C LEU A 217 14.80 -8.92 -8.34
N THR A 218 14.10 -9.25 -7.24
CA THR A 218 13.47 -10.58 -7.10
C THR A 218 12.40 -10.79 -8.16
N TYR A 219 11.58 -9.77 -8.42
CA TYR A 219 10.56 -9.83 -9.45
C TYR A 219 11.17 -9.81 -10.84
N PHE A 220 12.19 -8.97 -11.06
CA PHE A 220 12.90 -8.95 -12.35
C PHE A 220 13.52 -10.30 -12.73
N ASN A 221 14.08 -11.03 -11.75
CA ASN A 221 14.68 -12.34 -12.01
C ASN A 221 13.65 -13.46 -12.21
N ASN A 222 12.44 -13.35 -11.65
CA ASN A 222 11.44 -14.41 -11.75
C ASN A 222 10.96 -14.62 -13.20
N GLU A 223 10.90 -13.58 -14.04
CA GLU A 223 10.62 -13.75 -15.48
C GLU A 223 11.73 -14.57 -16.18
N ALA A 224 12.99 -14.38 -15.78
CA ALA A 224 14.13 -15.10 -16.38
C ALA A 224 14.12 -16.60 -16.04
N ASP A 225 13.62 -16.99 -14.86
CA ASP A 225 13.50 -18.40 -14.47
C ASP A 225 12.32 -19.11 -15.18
N GLU A 226 11.27 -18.38 -15.56
CA GLU A 226 10.13 -18.94 -16.32
C GLU A 226 10.47 -19.14 -17.81
N GLU A 227 11.27 -18.26 -18.42
CA GLU A 227 11.70 -18.42 -19.82
C GLU A 227 12.71 -19.58 -20.04
N ASP A 228 13.56 -19.90 -19.04
CA ASP A 228 14.55 -21.00 -19.14
C ASP A 228 13.94 -22.41 -18.90
N SER A 229 12.66 -22.51 -18.52
CA SER A 229 11.99 -23.80 -18.24
C SER A 229 11.19 -24.37 -19.42
N GLU A 230 11.08 -23.67 -20.55
CA GLU A 230 10.25 -24.07 -21.71
C GLU A 230 11.05 -24.79 -22.83
N GLY A 231 12.18 -25.41 -22.51
CA GLY A 231 13.14 -25.84 -23.55
C GLY A 231 13.95 -27.10 -23.30
N ASP A 232 13.38 -28.19 -22.76
CA ASP A 232 13.95 -29.54 -22.99
C ASP A 232 12.97 -30.70 -22.70
N GLU A 233 11.94 -30.87 -23.54
CA GLU A 233 11.36 -32.21 -23.77
C GLU A 233 11.53 -32.56 -25.25
N GLU A 234 12.78 -32.68 -25.72
CA GLU A 234 13.04 -33.41 -26.96
C GLU A 234 12.80 -34.91 -26.71
N GLY A 235 11.69 -35.38 -27.28
CA GLY A 235 11.28 -36.77 -27.30
C GLY A 235 12.40 -37.69 -27.82
N LYS A 236 12.80 -38.63 -26.98
CA LYS A 236 13.54 -39.81 -27.42
C LYS A 236 12.56 -40.87 -27.88
N ASP A 237 12.20 -40.81 -29.15
CA ASP A 237 11.80 -41.98 -29.92
C ASP A 237 13.06 -42.86 -30.07
N GLU A 238 13.23 -43.84 -29.19
CA GLU A 238 14.13 -44.97 -29.43
C GLU A 238 13.33 -46.09 -30.11
N ASP A 239 13.31 -46.03 -31.44
CA ASP A 239 13.07 -47.16 -32.33
C ASP A 239 14.16 -48.22 -32.09
N ASP A 240 13.86 -49.25 -31.29
CA ASP A 240 14.63 -50.49 -31.27
C ASP A 240 13.93 -51.53 -32.15
N GLN A 241 14.23 -51.48 -33.45
CA GLN A 241 14.22 -52.66 -34.32
C GLN A 241 15.66 -53.10 -34.50
N ASP A 242 16.00 -54.28 -33.98
CA ASP A 242 16.83 -55.22 -34.72
C ASP A 242 16.45 -56.65 -34.30
N ASP A 243 15.92 -57.37 -35.28
CA ASP A 243 15.89 -58.82 -35.36
C ASP A 243 17.34 -59.35 -35.38
N GLU A 244 17.61 -60.48 -34.73
CA GLU A 244 18.02 -61.70 -35.42
C GLU A 244 18.18 -62.89 -34.46
N ASP A 245 17.90 -64.06 -35.04
CA ASP A 245 17.75 -65.39 -34.49
C ASP A 245 19.02 -65.99 -33.83
N GLU A 246 18.85 -66.91 -32.87
CA GLU A 246 19.19 -68.35 -32.98
C GLU A 246 19.31 -69.06 -31.62
N ASP A 247 18.60 -70.20 -31.56
CA ASP A 247 18.92 -71.49 -30.95
C ASP A 247 18.82 -71.83 -29.43
N ASP A 248 18.32 -73.07 -29.28
CA ASP A 248 18.40 -74.05 -28.19
C ASP A 248 17.47 -73.93 -26.95
N ASN A 249 16.29 -74.57 -27.05
CA ASN A 249 16.01 -75.91 -26.47
C ASN A 249 14.51 -76.22 -26.30
#